data_AF-A0A9J6CCR5-F1
#
_entry.id   AF-A0A9J6CCR5-F1
#
_cell.length_a   1.000
_cell.length_b   1.000
_cell.length_c   1.000
_cell.angle_alpha   90.00
_cell.angle_beta   90.00
_cell.angle_gamma   90.00
#
_symmetry.space_group_name_H-M   'P 1'
#
loop_
_entity.id
_entity.type
_entity.pdbx_description
1 polymer ?
#
loop_
_entity_poly.entity_id
_entity_poly.type
_entity_poly.pdbx_seq_one_letter_code
_entity_poly.pdbx_strand_id
1 'polypeptide(L)'
;MKSSLFIIEHFLCCFDLETGGFVLGWLSLVMNILSVITLFLGLILTGIVECRDVIEFLNEHGNNEITLENCGVFKIVTFFVLIISILFMIGFIAIDVLLIRGTQKRDHILIRPSFIVVAVFGIFIVISNLLTFSISGVLTAVIYGIIYWYIFACLYSLYVKFQNEKQGTAQYMHP
;
A
#
# COMPACT_ATOMS: atom_id res chain seq x y z
N MET A 1 28.62 -2.06 16.73
CA MET A 1 28.85 -1.01 15.71
C MET A 1 27.55 -0.23 15.57
N LYS A 2 27.41 0.93 16.23
CA LYS A 2 26.21 1.77 16.13
C LYS A 2 26.22 2.38 14.73
N SER A 3 25.54 1.75 13.79
CA SER A 3 25.19 2.41 12.53
C SER A 3 24.30 3.59 12.89
N SER A 4 24.87 4.79 12.91
CA SER A 4 24.16 6.07 12.92
C SER A 4 23.43 6.22 11.58
N LEU A 5 22.45 5.34 11.39
CA LEU A 5 21.54 5.36 10.25
C LEU A 5 20.61 6.55 10.48
N PHE A 6 20.53 7.45 9.50
CA PHE A 6 19.77 8.71 9.53
C PHE A 6 18.46 8.58 10.31
N ILE A 7 18.43 9.06 11.56
CA ILE A 7 17.21 9.18 12.34
C ILE A 7 16.56 10.48 11.90
N ILE A 8 15.48 10.37 11.14
CA ILE A 8 14.67 11.53 10.77
C ILE A 8 13.87 11.91 12.01
N GLU A 9 14.15 13.08 12.58
CA GLU A 9 13.46 13.57 13.77
C GLU A 9 12.09 14.18 13.44
N HIS A 10 11.91 14.71 12.21
CA HIS A 10 10.70 15.44 11.81
C HIS A 10 10.12 14.90 10.51
N PHE A 11 8.81 14.67 10.49
CA PHE A 11 8.05 14.36 9.29
C PHE A 11 7.70 15.65 8.55
N LEU A 12 8.03 15.73 7.25
CA LEU A 12 7.82 16.93 6.40
C LEU A 12 8.32 18.24 7.05
N CYS A 13 9.48 18.19 7.72
CA CYS A 13 10.16 19.32 8.38
C CYS A 13 9.43 20.00 9.55
N CYS A 14 8.13 19.80 9.73
CA CYS A 14 7.32 20.56 10.70
C CYS A 14 6.55 19.70 11.72
N PHE A 15 6.38 18.41 11.45
CA PHE A 15 5.61 17.52 12.32
C PHE A 15 6.53 16.58 13.08
N ASP A 16 6.17 16.31 14.33
CA ASP A 16 6.77 15.21 15.06
C ASP A 16 6.56 13.90 14.29
N LEU A 17 7.57 13.04 14.32
CA LEU A 17 7.56 11.75 13.64
C LEU A 17 6.37 10.87 14.07
N GLU A 18 5.91 11.02 15.31
CA GLU A 18 4.73 10.34 15.86
C GLU A 18 3.44 10.82 15.18
N THR A 19 3.26 12.14 15.03
CA THR A 19 2.15 12.73 14.29
C THR A 19 2.20 12.31 12.82
N GLY A 20 3.40 12.29 12.22
CA GLY A 20 3.59 11.83 10.84
C GLY A 20 3.15 10.37 10.64
N GLY A 21 3.57 9.46 11.51
CA GLY A 21 3.15 8.05 11.45
C GLY A 21 1.64 7.87 11.65
N PHE A 22 1.04 8.65 12.53
CA PHE A 22 -0.40 8.65 12.76
C PHE A 22 -1.18 9.15 11.53
N VAL A 23 -0.75 10.27 10.93
CA VAL A 23 -1.35 10.84 9.72
C VAL A 23 -1.22 9.89 8.54
N LEU A 24 -0.04 9.28 8.35
CA LEU A 24 0.18 8.27 7.30
C LEU A 24 -0.76 7.07 7.47
N GLY A 25 -0.93 6.57 8.69
CA GLY A 25 -1.85 5.47 8.97
C GLY A 25 -3.30 5.80 8.63
N TRP A 26 -3.79 6.98 9.02
CA TRP A 26 -5.15 7.41 8.69
C TRP A 26 -5.35 7.67 7.19
N LEU A 27 -4.38 8.30 6.53
CA LEU A 27 -4.44 8.54 5.10
C LEU A 27 -4.51 7.22 4.33
N SER A 28 -3.63 6.26 4.66
CA SER A 28 -3.63 4.91 4.08
C SER A 28 -4.97 4.20 4.32
N LEU A 29 -5.49 4.24 5.55
CA LEU A 29 -6.76 3.62 5.92
C LEU A 29 -7.93 4.17 5.09
N VAL A 30 -8.04 5.50 4.97
CA VAL A 30 -9.11 6.16 4.19
C VAL A 30 -9.00 5.76 2.71
N MET A 31 -7.80 5.79 2.15
CA MET A 31 -7.58 5.39 0.75
C MET A 31 -7.91 3.92 0.50
N ASN A 32 -7.60 3.03 1.44
CA ASN A 32 -7.95 1.61 1.35
C ASN A 32 -9.47 1.39 1.48
N ILE A 33 -10.17 2.11 2.34
CA ILE A 33 -11.64 2.05 2.42
C ILE A 33 -12.29 2.50 1.11
N LEU A 34 -11.85 3.63 0.53
CA LEU A 34 -12.34 4.11 -0.76
C LEU A 34 -12.06 3.11 -1.88
N SER A 35 -10.90 2.45 -1.85
CA SER A 35 -10.54 1.41 -2.81
C SER A 35 -11.44 0.19 -2.69
N VAL A 36 -11.76 -0.25 -1.47
CA VAL A 36 -12.71 -1.36 -1.22
C VAL A 36 -14.09 -1.02 -1.78
N ILE A 37 -14.61 0.19 -1.52
CA ILE A 37 -15.90 0.63 -2.07
C ILE A 37 -15.87 0.57 -3.60
N THR A 38 -14.80 1.06 -4.22
CA THR A 38 -14.64 1.06 -5.68
C THR A 38 -14.60 -0.38 -6.24
N LEU A 39 -13.90 -1.30 -5.57
CA LEU A 39 -13.85 -2.70 -5.97
C LEU A 39 -15.22 -3.39 -5.83
N PHE A 40 -15.98 -3.08 -4.78
CA PHE A 40 -17.35 -3.59 -4.62
C PHE A 40 -18.27 -3.09 -5.73
N LEU A 41 -18.18 -1.82 -6.11
CA LEU A 41 -18.90 -1.28 -7.26
C LEU A 41 -18.50 -2.01 -8.55
N GLY A 42 -17.20 -2.23 -8.76
CA GLY A 42 -16.69 -3.01 -9.90
C GLY A 42 -17.23 -4.44 -9.94
N LEU A 43 -17.34 -5.10 -8.79
CA LEU A 43 -17.90 -6.45 -8.66
C LEU A 43 -19.39 -6.49 -9.09
N ILE A 44 -20.17 -5.52 -8.61
CA ILE A 44 -21.60 -5.38 -8.96
C ILE A 44 -21.74 -5.12 -10.47
N LEU A 45 -20.96 -4.18 -11.01
CA LEU A 45 -20.99 -3.85 -12.43
C LEU A 45 -20.62 -5.04 -13.32
N THR A 46 -19.64 -5.85 -12.91
CA THR A 46 -19.25 -7.06 -13.66
C THR A 46 -20.41 -8.07 -13.78
N GLY A 47 -21.32 -8.10 -12.80
CA GLY A 47 -22.50 -8.95 -12.82
C GLY A 47 -23.65 -8.42 -13.69
N ILE A 48 -23.78 -7.09 -13.81
CA ILE A 48 -24.90 -6.44 -14.50
C ILE A 48 -24.61 -6.22 -15.99
N VAL A 49 -23.37 -5.83 -16.34
CA VAL A 49 -23.03 -5.46 -17.71
C VAL A 49 -23.14 -6.68 -18.63
N GLU A 50 -23.83 -6.55 -19.76
CA GLU A 50 -23.98 -7.64 -20.73
C GLU A 50 -22.68 -7.90 -21.49
N CYS A 51 -22.49 -9.15 -21.95
CA CYS A 51 -21.29 -9.51 -22.72
C CYS A 51 -21.13 -8.69 -24.01
N ARG A 52 -22.25 -8.27 -24.60
CA ARG A 52 -22.26 -7.49 -25.83
C ARG A 52 -21.59 -6.13 -25.64
N ASP A 53 -21.95 -5.41 -24.58
CA ASP A 53 -21.42 -4.07 -24.28
C ASP A 53 -19.91 -4.13 -23.95
N VAL A 54 -19.48 -5.18 -23.25
CA VAL A 54 -18.05 -5.39 -22.95
C VAL A 54 -17.24 -5.63 -24.22
N ILE A 55 -17.76 -6.45 -25.14
CA ILE A 55 -17.09 -6.76 -26.41
C ILE A 55 -17.02 -5.51 -27.30
N GLU A 56 -18.09 -4.72 -27.36
CA GLU A 56 -18.11 -3.47 -28.12
C GLU A 56 -17.06 -2.48 -27.60
N PHE A 57 -17.01 -2.26 -26.28
CA PHE A 57 -16.00 -1.38 -25.66
C PHE A 57 -14.57 -1.89 -25.86
N LEU A 58 -14.33 -3.20 -25.72
CA LEU A 58 -13.00 -3.80 -25.89
C LEU A 58 -12.53 -3.83 -27.34
N ASN A 59 -13.44 -3.97 -28.32
CA ASN A 59 -13.07 -3.88 -29.74
C ASN A 59 -12.80 -2.43 -30.16
N GLU A 60 -13.43 -1.45 -29.51
CA GLU A 60 -13.16 -0.03 -29.77
C GLU A 60 -11.80 0.41 -29.20
N HIS A 61 -11.38 -0.17 -28.07
CA HIS A 61 -10.16 0.23 -27.34
C HIS A 61 -9.01 -0.80 -27.39
N GLY A 62 -9.23 -1.99 -27.92
CA GLY A 62 -8.30 -3.12 -27.89
C GLY A 62 -8.13 -3.79 -29.24
N ASN A 63 -6.89 -4.15 -29.57
CA ASN A 63 -6.53 -4.85 -30.83
C ASN A 63 -6.85 -6.36 -30.82
N ASN A 64 -7.62 -6.85 -29.85
CA ASN A 64 -7.87 -8.29 -29.70
C ASN A 64 -9.34 -8.59 -30.04
N GLU A 65 -9.57 -9.42 -31.06
CA GLU A 65 -10.89 -9.95 -31.40
C GLU A 65 -11.34 -10.93 -30.31
N ILE A 66 -11.94 -10.40 -29.24
CA ILE A 66 -12.55 -11.23 -28.21
C ILE A 66 -13.84 -11.80 -28.77
N THR A 67 -13.86 -13.10 -29.06
CA THR A 67 -15.05 -13.82 -29.46
C THR A 67 -16.05 -13.93 -28.31
N LEU A 68 -17.35 -13.95 -28.65
CA LEU A 68 -18.47 -14.03 -27.71
C LEU A 68 -18.37 -15.24 -26.77
N GLU A 69 -17.76 -16.33 -27.24
CA GLU A 69 -17.53 -17.57 -26.50
C GLU A 69 -16.58 -17.39 -25.31
N ASN A 70 -15.61 -16.48 -25.42
CA ASN A 70 -14.62 -16.22 -24.37
C ASN A 70 -15.12 -15.21 -23.32
N CYS A 71 -16.26 -14.55 -23.55
CA CYS A 71 -16.78 -13.54 -22.62
C CYS A 71 -17.17 -14.15 -21.26
N GLY A 72 -17.76 -15.35 -21.26
CA GLY A 72 -18.11 -16.04 -20.02
C GLY A 72 -16.89 -16.31 -19.14
N VAL A 73 -15.81 -16.81 -19.75
CA VAL A 73 -14.54 -17.07 -19.07
C VAL A 73 -13.93 -15.77 -18.55
N PHE A 74 -13.91 -14.71 -19.37
CA PHE A 74 -13.40 -13.40 -18.96
C PHE A 74 -14.13 -12.85 -17.75
N LYS A 75 -15.46 -12.90 -17.73
CA LYS A 75 -16.27 -12.46 -16.58
C LYS A 75 -15.97 -13.25 -15.32
N ILE A 76 -15.87 -14.58 -15.43
CA ILE A 76 -15.55 -15.44 -14.30
C ILE A 76 -14.16 -15.10 -13.74
N VAL A 77 -13.15 -14.98 -14.61
CA VAL A 77 -11.78 -14.61 -14.21
C VAL A 77 -11.76 -13.24 -13.54
N THR A 78 -12.37 -12.22 -14.14
CA THR A 78 -12.44 -10.87 -13.56
C THR A 78 -13.17 -10.89 -12.22
N PHE A 79 -14.25 -11.65 -12.08
CA PHE A 79 -14.98 -11.80 -10.82
C PHE A 79 -14.10 -12.38 -9.71
N PHE A 80 -13.36 -13.46 -9.99
CA PHE A 80 -12.42 -14.04 -9.02
C PHE A 80 -11.27 -13.09 -8.66
N VAL A 81 -10.72 -12.39 -9.65
CA VAL A 81 -9.66 -11.37 -9.42
C VAL A 81 -10.16 -10.26 -8.51
N LEU A 82 -11.39 -9.78 -8.70
CA LEU A 82 -11.99 -8.75 -7.85
C LEU A 82 -12.20 -9.24 -6.41
N ILE A 83 -12.69 -10.47 -6.22
CA ILE A 83 -12.83 -11.06 -4.87
C ILE A 83 -11.49 -11.16 -4.17
N ILE A 84 -10.46 -11.70 -4.84
CA ILE A 84 -9.11 -11.81 -4.29
C ILE A 84 -8.58 -10.42 -3.92
N SER A 85 -8.79 -9.43 -4.80
CA SER A 85 -8.37 -8.05 -4.54
C SER A 85 -9.05 -7.44 -3.31
N ILE A 86 -10.34 -7.70 -3.10
CA ILE A 86 -11.07 -7.25 -1.90
C ILE A 86 -10.47 -7.89 -0.64
N LEU A 87 -10.17 -9.19 -0.66
CA LEU A 87 -9.56 -9.88 0.48
C LEU A 87 -8.17 -9.30 0.82
N PHE A 88 -7.36 -8.99 -0.20
CA PHE A 88 -6.08 -8.31 0.00
C PHE A 88 -6.26 -6.91 0.62
N MET A 89 -7.24 -6.14 0.15
CA MET A 89 -7.52 -4.80 0.69
C MET A 89 -7.97 -4.83 2.16
N ILE A 90 -8.75 -5.83 2.56
CA ILE A 90 -9.10 -6.04 3.99
C ILE A 90 -7.83 -6.29 4.82
N GLY A 91 -6.87 -7.03 4.28
CA GLY A 91 -5.56 -7.24 4.89
C GLY A 91 -4.79 -5.93 5.10
N PHE A 92 -4.78 -5.03 4.10
CA PHE A 92 -4.14 -3.72 4.24
C PHE A 92 -4.81 -2.84 5.29
N ILE A 93 -6.14 -2.83 5.35
CA ILE A 93 -6.88 -2.14 6.40
C ILE A 93 -6.45 -2.61 7.80
N ALA A 94 -6.28 -3.93 8.00
CA ALA A 94 -5.81 -4.46 9.27
C ALA A 94 -4.39 -3.96 9.61
N ILE A 95 -3.50 -3.88 8.63
CA ILE A 95 -2.13 -3.37 8.79
C ILE A 95 -2.13 -1.86 9.11
N ASP A 96 -3.01 -1.08 8.48
CA ASP A 96 -3.16 0.35 8.79
C ASP A 96 -3.68 0.57 10.22
N VAL A 97 -4.66 -0.23 10.65
CA VAL A 97 -5.16 -0.19 12.03
C VAL A 97 -4.07 -0.56 13.02
N LEU A 98 -3.21 -1.53 12.69
CA LEU A 98 -2.03 -1.87 13.50
C LEU A 98 -1.02 -0.71 13.54
N LEU A 99 -0.82 0.01 12.43
CA LEU A 99 0.03 1.21 12.40
C LEU A 99 -0.53 2.31 13.30
N ILE A 100 -1.82 2.61 13.19
CA ILE A 100 -2.49 3.64 14.00
C ILE A 100 -2.44 3.26 15.49
N ARG A 101 -2.74 2.01 15.84
CA ARG A 101 -2.65 1.54 17.23
C ARG A 101 -1.21 1.49 17.73
N GLY A 102 -0.27 1.10 16.88
CA GLY A 102 1.16 1.02 17.19
C GLY A 102 1.76 2.39 17.46
N THR A 103 1.36 3.40 16.69
CA THR A 103 1.74 4.80 16.93
C THR A 103 1.13 5.34 18.23
N GLN A 104 -0.17 5.13 18.46
CA GLN A 104 -0.84 5.57 19.70
C GLN A 104 -0.29 4.90 20.97
N LYS A 105 0.03 3.59 20.90
CA LYS A 105 0.55 2.83 22.05
C LYS A 105 2.08 2.87 22.15
N ARG A 106 2.76 3.56 21.23
CA ARG A 106 4.22 3.57 21.09
C ARG A 106 4.84 2.16 21.12
N ASP A 107 4.18 1.23 20.44
CA ASP A 107 4.61 -0.17 20.37
C ASP A 107 5.23 -0.50 19.01
N HIS A 108 6.56 -0.66 18.99
CA HIS A 108 7.33 -0.99 17.80
C HIS A 108 6.91 -2.34 17.17
N ILE A 109 6.36 -3.29 17.94
CA ILE A 109 5.94 -4.60 17.41
C ILE A 109 4.77 -4.44 16.43
N LEU A 110 3.86 -3.51 16.73
CA LEU A 110 2.66 -3.26 15.92
C LEU A 110 2.95 -2.48 14.63
N ILE A 111 4.04 -1.72 14.60
CA ILE A 111 4.47 -0.92 13.43
C ILE A 111 5.26 -1.76 12.42
N ARG A 112 5.85 -2.87 12.90
CA ARG A 112 6.67 -3.77 12.08
C ARG A 112 6.02 -4.23 10.76
N PRO A 113 4.77 -4.74 10.74
CA PRO A 113 4.16 -5.18 9.49
C PRO A 113 4.04 -4.05 8.47
N SER A 114 3.75 -2.82 8.90
CA SER A 114 3.50 -1.70 8.01
C SER A 114 4.75 -1.28 7.22
N PHE A 115 5.93 -1.23 7.86
CA PHE A 115 7.15 -0.89 7.10
C PHE A 115 7.58 -2.00 6.14
N ILE A 116 7.33 -3.28 6.48
CA ILE A 116 7.63 -4.42 5.59
C ILE A 116 6.77 -4.32 4.34
N VAL A 117 5.47 -4.04 4.52
CA VAL A 117 4.53 -3.85 3.41
C VAL A 117 4.98 -2.70 2.52
N VAL A 118 5.29 -1.53 3.09
CA VAL A 118 5.78 -0.37 2.32
C VAL A 118 7.05 -0.71 1.53
N ALA A 119 7.98 -1.46 2.12
CA ALA A 119 9.21 -1.86 1.42
C ALA A 119 8.95 -2.80 0.24
N VAL A 120 8.16 -3.86 0.47
CA VAL A 120 7.84 -4.85 -0.56
C VAL A 120 7.03 -4.23 -1.70
N PHE A 121 6.00 -3.46 -1.37
CA PHE A 121 5.18 -2.78 -2.37
C PHE A 121 5.95 -1.69 -3.12
N GLY A 122 6.79 -0.92 -2.42
CA GLY A 122 7.63 0.10 -3.05
C GLY A 122 8.56 -0.51 -4.10
N ILE A 123 9.25 -1.60 -3.76
CA ILE A 123 10.13 -2.33 -4.71
C ILE A 123 9.31 -2.87 -5.88
N PHE A 124 8.16 -3.51 -5.60
CA PHE A 124 7.31 -4.08 -6.64
C PHE A 124 6.85 -3.00 -7.64
N ILE A 125 6.34 -1.87 -7.16
CA ILE A 125 5.88 -0.76 -8.01
C ILE A 125 7.00 -0.21 -8.88
N VAL A 126 8.19 -0.01 -8.31
CA VAL A 126 9.35 0.48 -9.06
C VAL A 126 9.73 -0.51 -10.17
N ILE A 127 9.82 -1.81 -9.85
CA ILE A 127 10.15 -2.84 -10.84
C ILE A 127 9.07 -2.91 -11.93
N SER A 128 7.78 -2.95 -11.57
CA SER A 128 6.68 -3.02 -12.54
C SER A 128 6.70 -1.84 -13.52
N ASN A 129 6.98 -0.62 -13.04
CA ASN A 129 7.06 0.55 -13.91
C ASN A 129 8.29 0.51 -14.83
N LEU A 130 9.44 0.02 -14.34
CA LEU A 130 10.64 -0.13 -15.15
C LEU A 130 10.48 -1.18 -16.27
N LEU A 131 9.71 -2.24 -16.02
CA LEU A 131 9.43 -3.29 -17.03
C LEU A 131 8.56 -2.80 -18.19
N THR A 132 7.95 -1.62 -18.11
CA THR A 132 7.21 -1.04 -19.25
C THR A 132 8.13 -0.50 -20.35
N PHE A 133 9.44 -0.38 -20.08
CA PHE A 133 10.45 0.15 -21.01
C PHE A 133 10.06 1.47 -21.71
N SER A 134 9.27 2.29 -21.02
CA SER A 134 8.79 3.59 -21.52
C SER A 134 9.42 4.73 -20.74
N ILE A 135 9.67 5.87 -21.40
CA ILE A 135 10.22 7.06 -20.72
C ILE A 135 9.29 7.52 -19.59
N SER A 136 7.98 7.47 -19.82
CA SER A 136 6.95 7.75 -18.81
C SER A 136 7.02 6.78 -17.64
N GLY A 137 7.19 5.48 -17.90
CA GLY A 137 7.37 4.45 -16.88
C GLY A 137 8.61 4.68 -16.02
N VAL A 138 9.75 5.02 -16.63
CA VAL A 138 10.98 5.36 -15.90
C VAL A 138 10.80 6.58 -15.00
N LEU A 139 10.22 7.67 -15.52
CA LEU A 139 9.97 8.88 -14.74
C LEU A 139 9.03 8.60 -13.54
N THR A 140 7.99 7.82 -13.80
CA THR A 140 7.02 7.39 -12.77
C THR A 140 7.68 6.50 -11.71
N ALA A 141 8.55 5.57 -12.12
CA ALA A 141 9.32 4.73 -11.21
C ALA A 141 10.25 5.53 -10.30
N VAL A 142 10.92 6.56 -10.83
CA VAL A 142 11.79 7.45 -10.05
C VAL A 142 10.99 8.22 -9.01
N ILE A 143 9.87 8.83 -9.41
CA ILE A 143 9.01 9.61 -8.50
C ILE A 143 8.47 8.73 -7.39
N TYR A 144 7.87 7.58 -7.73
CA TYR A 144 7.37 6.65 -6.72
C TYR A 144 8.50 6.10 -5.86
N GLY A 145 9.65 5.77 -6.45
CA GLY A 145 10.82 5.30 -5.71
C GLY A 145 11.24 6.29 -4.61
N ILE A 146 11.31 7.58 -4.92
CA ILE A 146 11.64 8.63 -3.94
C ILE A 146 10.58 8.71 -2.84
N ILE A 147 9.30 8.70 -3.20
CA ILE A 147 8.19 8.79 -2.23
C ILE A 147 8.18 7.58 -1.30
N TYR A 148 8.23 6.36 -1.85
CA TYR A 148 8.24 5.12 -1.06
C TYR A 148 9.48 5.01 -0.18
N TRP A 149 10.65 5.40 -0.70
CA TRP A 149 11.87 5.45 0.08
C TRP A 149 11.77 6.42 1.26
N TYR A 150 11.20 7.60 1.04
CA TYR A 150 10.97 8.59 2.08
C TYR A 150 10.01 8.07 3.16
N ILE A 151 8.85 7.52 2.78
CA ILE A 151 7.89 6.94 3.72
C ILE A 151 8.53 5.79 4.51
N PHE A 152 9.29 4.92 3.84
CA PHE A 152 10.03 3.84 4.47
C PHE A 152 11.01 4.36 5.51
N ALA A 153 11.81 5.37 5.18
CA ALA A 153 12.75 5.99 6.11
C ALA A 153 12.05 6.62 7.34
N CYS A 154 10.90 7.27 7.14
CA CYS A 154 10.10 7.81 8.24
C CYS A 154 9.56 6.71 9.17
N LEU A 155 8.99 5.64 8.62
CA LEU A 155 8.50 4.50 9.40
C LEU A 155 9.62 3.76 10.12
N TYR A 156 10.78 3.62 9.47
CA TYR A 156 11.97 3.02 10.08
C TYR A 156 12.49 3.86 11.25
N SER A 157 12.60 5.18 11.07
CA SER A 157 12.97 6.10 12.15
C SER A 157 12.00 6.00 13.34
N LEU A 158 10.70 5.90 13.05
CA LEU A 158 9.65 5.77 14.08
C LEU A 158 9.77 4.44 14.84
N TYR A 159 10.03 3.35 14.12
CA TYR A 159 10.28 2.05 14.70
C TYR A 159 11.47 2.07 15.66
N VAL A 160 12.61 2.63 15.22
CA VAL A 160 13.82 2.75 16.04
C VAL A 160 13.59 3.61 17.27
N LYS A 161 12.85 4.73 17.13
CA LYS A 161 12.49 5.61 18.26
C LYS A 161 11.75 4.82 19.35
N PHE A 162 10.68 4.11 19.00
CA PHE A 162 9.90 3.33 19.98
C PHE A 162 10.63 2.09 20.50
N GLN A 163 11.54 1.52 19.72
CA GLN A 163 12.42 0.45 20.21
C GLN A 163 13.34 0.96 21.32
N ASN A 164 13.96 2.12 21.11
CA ASN A 164 14.88 2.73 22.07
C ASN A 164 14.17 3.16 23.36
N GLU A 165 12.94 3.70 23.26
CA GLU A 165 12.13 4.06 24.44
C GLU A 165 11.82 2.85 25.34
N LYS A 166 11.47 1.69 24.76
CA LYS A 166 11.24 0.46 25.53
C LYS A 166 12.53 -0.09 26.16
N GLN A 167 13.66 -0.06 25.44
CA GLN A 167 14.94 -0.55 25.97
C GLN A 167 15.49 0.35 27.09
N GLY A 168 15.35 1.68 26.94
CA GLY A 168 15.73 2.63 27.99
C GLY A 168 14.91 2.44 29.27
N THR A 169 13.60 2.21 29.15
CA THR A 169 12.72 1.99 30.30
C THR A 169 13.05 0.69 31.06
N ALA A 170 13.42 -0.38 30.34
CA ALA A 170 13.82 -1.65 30.96
C ALA A 170 15.12 -1.52 31.78
N GLN A 171 16.01 -0.60 31.40
CA GLN A 171 17.28 -0.38 32.07
C GLN A 171 17.12 0.35 33.42
N TYR A 172 16.01 1.05 33.66
CA TYR A 172 15.69 1.70 34.94
C TYR A 172 14.82 0.84 35.89
N MET A 173 14.37 -0.34 35.46
CA MET A 173 13.54 -1.25 36.27
C MET A 173 14.31 -2.44 36.88
N HIS A 174 15.63 -2.54 36.65
CA HIS A 174 16.50 -3.50 37.33
C HIS A 174 17.43 -2.78 38.32
N PRO A 175 17.01 -2.60 39.59
CA PRO A 175 17.92 -2.28 40.70
C PRO A 175 18.79 -3.47 41.09
#